data_AF-A0A522R7X8-F1
#
_entry.id   AF-A0A522R7X8-F1
#
_cell.length_a   1.000
_cell.length_b   1.000
_cell.length_c   1.000
_cell.angle_alpha   90.00
_cell.angle_beta   90.00
_cell.angle_gamma   90.00
#
_symmetry.space_group_name_H-M   'P 1'
#
loop_
_entity.id
_entity.type
_entity.pdbx_description
1 polymer ?
#
loop_
_entity_poly.entity_id
_entity_poly.type
_entity_poly.pdbx_seq_one_letter_code
_entity_poly.pdbx_strand_id
1 'polypeptide(L)'
;MTLEHIKSSLPDYAKDLRLNLESVLTEGGAPGLSRKQIVIVALASAIASRHAPLTEAIAQFASQHADGKELDGARTAAALMGMTNVYYRFLHLVENDEYGTLRTGLRMNAMANPGCDKVDFDLASVAVSAINECGSCVASHERSLRKHGVSAQAVQSAVRIAAVIHAVAVALEQQAAAGSLPAVQAA
;
A
#
# COMPACT_ATOMS: atom_id res chain seq x y z
N MET A 1 -14.96 10.56 -4.69
CA MET A 1 -14.57 10.20 -6.08
C MET A 1 -14.78 8.69 -6.28
N THR A 2 -15.20 8.19 -7.44
CA THR A 2 -15.40 6.74 -7.66
C THR A 2 -14.18 6.07 -8.32
N LEU A 3 -14.03 4.75 -8.16
CA LEU A 3 -12.96 3.99 -8.82
C LEU A 3 -13.07 4.05 -10.36
N GLU A 4 -14.28 4.09 -10.90
CA GLU A 4 -14.53 4.31 -12.33
C GLU A 4 -13.95 5.63 -12.83
N HIS A 5 -14.14 6.71 -12.04
CA HIS A 5 -13.59 8.01 -12.37
C HIS A 5 -12.06 8.05 -12.32
N ILE A 6 -11.45 7.36 -11.34
CA ILE A 6 -9.99 7.17 -11.29
C ILE A 6 -9.50 6.50 -12.57
N LYS A 7 -10.13 5.40 -12.99
CA LYS A 7 -9.77 4.67 -14.22
C LYS A 7 -9.88 5.54 -15.47
N SER A 8 -10.95 6.33 -15.60
CA SER A 8 -11.14 7.22 -16.76
C SER A 8 -10.21 8.43 -16.75
N SER A 9 -9.70 8.84 -15.59
CA SER A 9 -8.78 9.99 -15.48
C SER A 9 -7.34 9.63 -15.84
N LEU A 10 -6.99 8.34 -15.83
CA LEU A 10 -5.67 7.91 -16.27
C LEU A 10 -5.45 8.28 -17.75
N PRO A 11 -4.32 8.90 -18.11
CA PRO A 11 -4.01 9.26 -19.49
C PRO A 11 -3.70 8.05 -20.36
N ASP A 12 -3.71 8.22 -21.69
CA ASP A 12 -3.49 7.13 -22.64
C ASP A 12 -2.11 6.47 -22.51
N TYR A 13 -1.07 7.24 -22.19
CA TYR A 13 0.27 6.68 -21.93
C TYR A 13 0.32 5.78 -20.69
N ALA A 14 -0.68 5.87 -19.81
CA ALA A 14 -0.81 5.07 -18.60
C ALA A 14 -1.88 3.96 -18.72
N LYS A 15 -2.21 3.56 -19.96
CA LYS A 15 -3.21 2.50 -20.23
C LYS A 15 -2.93 1.21 -19.46
N ASP A 16 -1.67 0.81 -19.33
CA ASP A 16 -1.30 -0.40 -18.58
C ASP A 16 -1.66 -0.29 -17.10
N LEU A 17 -1.55 0.89 -16.49
CA LEU A 17 -1.96 1.11 -15.10
C LEU A 17 -3.48 0.95 -14.94
N ARG A 18 -4.26 1.39 -15.94
CA ARG A 18 -5.73 1.22 -15.95
C ARG A 18 -6.12 -0.26 -15.97
N LEU A 19 -5.51 -1.04 -16.87
CA LEU A 19 -5.77 -2.49 -16.99
C LEU A 19 -5.31 -3.25 -15.74
N ASN A 20 -4.14 -2.90 -15.21
CA ASN A 20 -3.63 -3.52 -13.99
C ASN A 20 -4.50 -3.18 -12.78
N LEU A 21 -4.98 -1.93 -12.63
CA LEU A 21 -5.86 -1.52 -11.54
C LEU A 21 -7.17 -2.33 -11.55
N GLU A 22 -7.74 -2.56 -12.73
CA GLU A 22 -8.91 -3.42 -12.88
C GLU A 22 -8.61 -4.88 -12.50
N SER A 23 -7.47 -5.41 -12.94
CA SER A 23 -7.08 -6.78 -12.67
C SER A 23 -6.80 -7.06 -11.19
N VAL A 24 -5.88 -6.31 -10.57
CA VAL A 24 -5.38 -6.60 -9.21
C VAL A 24 -6.44 -6.42 -8.12
N LEU A 25 -7.53 -5.70 -8.42
CA LEU A 25 -8.66 -5.54 -7.53
C LEU A 25 -9.68 -6.67 -7.67
N THR A 26 -9.34 -7.84 -8.22
CA THR A 26 -10.19 -9.03 -8.34
C THR A 26 -9.47 -10.27 -7.81
N GLU A 27 -10.21 -11.29 -7.36
CA GLU A 27 -9.60 -12.55 -6.89
C GLU A 27 -8.84 -13.30 -8.00
N GLY A 28 -9.28 -13.15 -9.26
CA GLY A 28 -8.57 -13.69 -10.42
C GLY A 28 -7.24 -12.98 -10.70
N GLY A 29 -7.15 -11.67 -10.51
CA GLY A 29 -5.91 -10.91 -10.71
C GLY A 29 -4.95 -10.92 -9.52
N ALA A 30 -5.46 -11.21 -8.32
CA ALA A 30 -4.71 -11.31 -7.07
C ALA A 30 -4.89 -12.72 -6.43
N PRO A 31 -4.38 -13.78 -7.08
CA PRO A 31 -4.55 -15.15 -6.60
C PRO A 31 -3.96 -15.35 -5.21
N GLY A 32 -4.63 -16.18 -4.41
CA GLY A 32 -4.24 -16.47 -3.02
C GLY A 32 -4.74 -15.44 -2.00
N LEU A 33 -5.43 -14.38 -2.43
CA LEU A 33 -6.09 -13.42 -1.56
C LEU A 33 -7.61 -13.53 -1.72
N SER A 34 -8.32 -13.42 -0.59
CA SER A 34 -9.77 -13.22 -0.60
C SER A 34 -10.14 -11.79 -1.04
N ARG A 35 -11.39 -11.59 -1.48
CA ARG A 35 -11.93 -10.26 -1.78
C ARG A 35 -11.70 -9.23 -0.67
N LYS A 36 -11.91 -9.62 0.59
CA LYS A 36 -11.65 -8.79 1.77
C LYS A 36 -10.17 -8.37 1.86
N GLN A 37 -9.26 -9.33 1.75
CA GLN A 37 -7.82 -9.07 1.83
C GLN A 37 -7.34 -8.13 0.72
N ILE A 38 -7.87 -8.30 -0.50
CA ILE A 38 -7.57 -7.43 -1.63
C ILE A 38 -7.92 -5.96 -1.30
N VAL A 39 -9.12 -5.71 -0.76
CA VAL A 39 -9.54 -4.33 -0.46
C VAL A 39 -8.82 -3.73 0.75
N ILE A 40 -8.45 -4.55 1.74
CA ILE A 40 -7.62 -4.13 2.89
C ILE A 40 -6.24 -3.69 2.41
N VAL A 41 -5.59 -4.53 1.58
CA VAL A 41 -4.26 -4.22 1.01
C VAL A 41 -4.34 -3.00 0.11
N ALA A 42 -5.35 -2.90 -0.76
CA ALA A 42 -5.54 -1.76 -1.64
C ALA A 42 -5.70 -0.46 -0.86
N LEU A 43 -6.50 -0.46 0.21
CA LEU A 43 -6.73 0.72 1.03
C LEU A 43 -5.47 1.16 1.79
N ALA A 44 -4.76 0.23 2.43
CA ALA A 44 -3.48 0.55 3.09
C ALA A 44 -2.46 1.13 2.09
N SER A 45 -2.37 0.53 0.90
CA SER A 45 -1.52 1.01 -0.18
C SER A 45 -1.92 2.40 -0.67
N ALA A 46 -3.22 2.67 -0.83
CA ALA A 46 -3.70 3.97 -1.28
C ALA A 46 -3.43 5.08 -0.26
N ILE A 47 -3.49 4.77 1.04
CA ILE A 47 -3.09 5.71 2.11
C ILE A 47 -1.59 5.99 2.03
N ALA A 48 -0.76 4.95 1.89
CA ALA A 48 0.69 5.07 1.79
C ALA A 48 1.15 5.86 0.56
N SER A 49 0.40 5.80 -0.54
CA SER A 49 0.67 6.55 -1.77
C SER A 49 0.27 8.03 -1.71
N ARG A 50 -0.41 8.49 -0.66
CA ARG A 50 -0.69 9.92 -0.37
C ARG A 50 -1.47 10.69 -1.44
N HIS A 51 -2.14 10.02 -2.37
CA HIS A 51 -3.01 10.67 -3.37
C HIS A 51 -4.47 10.63 -2.91
N ALA A 52 -4.92 11.70 -2.25
CA ALA A 52 -6.23 11.76 -1.59
C ALA A 52 -7.42 11.33 -2.47
N PRO A 53 -7.55 11.78 -3.74
CA PRO A 53 -8.67 11.37 -4.57
C PRO A 53 -8.71 9.85 -4.85
N LEU A 54 -7.55 9.20 -4.96
CA LEU A 54 -7.46 7.75 -5.10
C LEU A 54 -7.78 7.05 -3.78
N THR A 55 -7.27 7.58 -2.65
CA THR A 55 -7.57 7.03 -1.32
C THR A 55 -9.06 7.04 -1.04
N GLU A 56 -9.78 8.11 -1.38
CA GLU A 56 -11.24 8.20 -1.25
C GLU A 56 -11.96 7.16 -2.11
N ALA A 57 -11.57 7.03 -3.38
CA ALA A 57 -12.18 6.07 -4.30
C ALA A 57 -11.98 4.61 -3.84
N ILE A 58 -10.76 4.28 -3.39
CA ILE A 58 -10.45 2.95 -2.86
C ILE A 58 -11.17 2.72 -1.52
N ALA A 59 -11.28 3.72 -0.65
CA ALA A 59 -12.03 3.58 0.61
C ALA A 59 -13.52 3.30 0.36
N GLN A 60 -14.15 4.02 -0.58
CA GLN A 60 -15.54 3.79 -0.98
C GLN A 60 -15.75 2.39 -1.59
N PHE A 61 -14.81 1.93 -2.41
CA PHE A 61 -14.85 0.58 -2.96
C PHE A 61 -14.65 -0.49 -1.88
N ALA A 62 -13.70 -0.27 -0.96
CA ALA A 62 -13.39 -1.21 0.10
C ALA A 62 -14.55 -1.41 1.08
N SER A 63 -15.32 -0.35 1.38
CA SER A 63 -16.50 -0.45 2.26
C SER A 63 -17.64 -1.31 1.70
N GLN A 64 -17.56 -1.73 0.44
CA GLN A 64 -18.52 -2.67 -0.16
C GLN A 64 -18.14 -4.13 0.11
N HIS A 65 -16.95 -4.39 0.63
CA HIS A 65 -16.34 -5.72 0.70
C HIS A 65 -15.69 -6.07 2.04
N ALA A 66 -15.56 -5.10 2.95
CA ALA A 66 -15.04 -5.27 4.30
C ALA A 66 -15.76 -4.32 5.25
N ASP A 67 -15.91 -4.73 6.50
CA ASP A 67 -16.57 -3.91 7.52
C ASP A 67 -15.64 -2.80 8.05
N GLY A 68 -16.20 -1.85 8.83
CA GLY A 68 -15.43 -0.72 9.36
C GLY A 68 -14.23 -1.13 10.21
N LYS A 69 -14.34 -2.21 11.00
CA LYS A 69 -13.28 -2.70 11.89
C LYS A 69 -12.15 -3.35 11.09
N GLU A 70 -12.50 -4.09 10.04
CA GLU A 70 -11.54 -4.65 9.09
C GLU A 70 -10.78 -3.55 8.34
N LEU A 71 -11.49 -2.50 7.92
CA LEU A 71 -10.90 -1.33 7.27
C LEU A 71 -10.04 -0.48 8.21
N ASP A 72 -10.35 -0.43 9.50
CA ASP A 72 -9.49 0.19 10.51
C ASP A 72 -8.15 -0.55 10.66
N GLY A 73 -8.13 -1.87 10.40
CA GLY A 73 -6.90 -2.64 10.28
C GLY A 73 -5.96 -2.11 9.19
N ALA A 74 -6.50 -1.81 8.00
CA ALA A 74 -5.73 -1.21 6.90
C ALA A 74 -5.16 0.17 7.25
N ARG A 75 -5.96 1.01 7.92
CA ARG A 75 -5.53 2.34 8.41
C ARG A 75 -4.43 2.22 9.46
N THR A 76 -4.60 1.27 10.39
CA THR A 76 -3.62 0.99 11.44
C THR A 76 -2.30 0.53 10.85
N ALA A 77 -2.33 -0.38 9.87
CA ALA A 77 -1.15 -0.81 9.15
C ALA A 77 -0.44 0.37 8.47
N ALA A 78 -1.16 1.17 7.67
CA ALA A 78 -0.57 2.33 7.00
C ALA A 78 0.01 3.37 7.97
N ALA A 79 -0.68 3.65 9.07
CA ALA A 79 -0.24 4.61 10.09
C ALA A 79 1.02 4.13 10.83
N LEU A 80 1.02 2.88 11.30
CA LEU A 80 2.19 2.32 11.98
C LEU A 80 3.38 2.21 11.04
N MET A 81 3.17 1.69 9.83
CA MET A 81 4.23 1.55 8.83
C MET A 81 4.81 2.91 8.43
N GLY A 82 4.00 3.97 8.35
CA GLY A 82 4.50 5.33 8.14
C GLY A 82 5.51 5.80 9.21
N MET A 83 5.40 5.30 10.45
CA MET A 83 6.36 5.56 11.52
C MET A 83 7.51 4.54 11.53
N THR A 84 7.17 3.25 11.56
CA THR A 84 8.15 2.17 11.78
C THR A 84 9.02 1.94 10.58
N ASN A 85 8.52 2.12 9.35
CA ASN A 85 9.36 1.99 8.15
C ASN A 85 10.51 3.00 8.15
N VAL A 86 10.26 4.25 8.58
CA VAL A 86 11.32 5.27 8.65
C VAL A 86 12.40 4.84 9.65
N TYR A 87 11.99 4.47 10.86
CA TYR A 87 12.92 4.11 11.94
C TYR A 87 13.72 2.84 11.62
N TYR A 88 13.05 1.75 11.22
CA TYR A 88 13.72 0.48 10.96
C TYR A 88 14.49 0.45 9.63
N ARG A 89 14.14 1.32 8.67
CA ARG A 89 14.97 1.55 7.49
C ARG A 89 16.27 2.26 7.87
N PHE A 90 16.21 3.28 8.72
CA PHE A 90 17.41 3.93 9.24
C PHE A 90 18.35 2.92 9.94
N LEU A 91 17.82 2.12 10.87
CA LEU A 91 18.62 1.10 11.57
C LEU A 91 19.28 0.10 10.60
N HIS A 92 18.60 -0.25 9.50
CA HIS A 92 19.14 -1.17 8.51
C HIS A 92 20.21 -0.54 7.60
N LEU A 93 20.18 0.78 7.38
CA LEU A 93 21.06 1.49 6.45
C LEU A 93 22.24 2.20 7.11
N VAL A 94 22.19 2.49 8.41
CA VAL A 94 23.18 3.35 9.09
C VAL A 94 24.53 2.66 9.33
N GLU A 95 24.63 1.34 9.16
CA GLU A 95 25.84 0.54 9.36
C GLU A 95 26.54 0.78 10.73
N ASN A 96 25.75 1.15 11.75
CA ASN A 96 26.19 1.31 13.12
C ASN A 96 25.21 0.59 14.06
N ASP A 97 25.67 -0.53 14.61
CA ASP A 97 24.88 -1.41 15.47
C ASP A 97 24.51 -0.76 16.82
N GLU A 98 25.20 0.30 17.24
CA GLU A 98 24.91 1.02 18.49
C GLU A 98 23.44 1.47 18.53
N TYR A 99 22.91 1.98 17.42
CA TYR A 99 21.51 2.42 17.33
C TYR A 99 20.51 1.29 17.56
N GLY A 100 20.87 0.04 17.24
CA GLY A 100 20.05 -1.14 17.51
C GLY A 100 19.97 -1.51 19.00
N THR A 101 20.95 -1.07 19.79
CA THR A 101 20.99 -1.31 21.26
C THR A 101 20.20 -0.26 22.05
N LEU A 102 19.96 0.91 21.45
CA LEU A 102 19.20 1.98 22.08
C LEU A 102 17.72 1.64 22.18
N ARG A 103 17.07 2.06 23.27
CA ARG A 103 15.64 1.93 23.42
C ARG A 103 14.94 2.80 22.37
N THR A 104 14.09 2.19 21.54
CA THR A 104 13.41 2.87 20.43
C THR A 104 12.53 4.05 20.87
N GLY A 105 11.92 3.98 22.07
CA GLY A 105 11.01 5.02 22.58
C GLY A 105 9.67 5.12 21.84
N LEU A 106 9.43 4.31 20.80
CA LEU A 106 8.21 4.32 19.98
C LEU A 106 7.14 3.38 20.54
N ARG A 107 5.89 3.85 20.59
CA ARG A 107 4.74 3.03 21.00
C ARG A 107 4.18 2.28 19.79
N MET A 108 4.17 0.94 19.87
CA MET A 108 3.75 0.06 18.77
C MET A 108 2.74 -1.01 19.22
N ASN A 109 1.90 -0.71 20.23
CA ASN A 109 0.98 -1.71 20.82
C ASN A 109 0.05 -2.37 19.79
N ALA A 110 -0.36 -1.62 18.76
CA ALA A 110 -1.20 -2.13 17.69
C ALA A 110 -0.47 -3.12 16.75
N MET A 111 0.85 -3.25 16.80
CA MET A 111 1.59 -4.30 16.10
C MET A 111 1.23 -5.70 16.61
N ALA A 112 1.00 -5.81 17.93
CA ALA A 112 0.58 -7.04 18.60
C ALA A 112 -0.94 -7.22 18.55
N ASN A 113 -1.70 -6.14 18.75
CA ASN A 113 -3.16 -6.13 18.76
C ASN A 113 -3.70 -5.08 17.77
N PRO A 114 -3.75 -5.39 16.46
CA PRO A 114 -4.13 -4.42 15.43
C PRO A 114 -5.62 -4.08 15.40
N GLY A 115 -6.43 -4.73 16.23
CA GLY A 115 -7.89 -4.55 16.23
C GLY A 115 -8.61 -5.27 15.09
N CYS A 116 -7.88 -5.92 14.19
CA CYS A 116 -8.37 -6.74 13.09
C CYS A 116 -7.68 -8.12 13.08
N ASP A 117 -7.97 -8.93 12.07
CA ASP A 117 -7.23 -10.18 11.83
C ASP A 117 -5.73 -9.91 11.59
N LYS A 118 -4.87 -10.76 12.14
CA LYS A 118 -3.42 -10.58 12.10
C LYS A 118 -2.83 -10.80 10.70
N VAL A 119 -3.38 -11.74 9.94
CA VAL A 119 -2.97 -12.01 8.56
C VAL A 119 -3.31 -10.81 7.69
N ASP A 120 -4.51 -10.27 7.84
CA ASP A 120 -4.95 -9.07 7.09
C ASP A 120 -4.06 -7.85 7.41
N PHE A 121 -3.72 -7.65 8.69
CA PHE A 121 -2.79 -6.60 9.12
C PHE A 121 -1.39 -6.77 8.53
N ASP A 122 -0.82 -7.98 8.55
CA ASP A 122 0.52 -8.23 8.03
C ASP A 122 0.56 -8.14 6.49
N LEU A 123 -0.51 -8.51 5.78
CA LEU A 123 -0.65 -8.32 4.33
C LEU A 123 -0.66 -6.83 3.97
N ALA A 124 -1.43 -6.02 4.70
CA ALA A 124 -1.40 -4.57 4.54
C ALA A 124 -0.02 -3.97 4.89
N SER A 125 0.62 -4.46 5.95
CA SER A 125 1.90 -3.94 6.42
C SER A 125 3.05 -4.26 5.47
N VAL A 126 3.09 -5.46 4.86
CA VAL A 126 4.10 -5.79 3.84
C VAL A 126 3.91 -4.95 2.58
N ALA A 127 2.67 -4.70 2.16
CA ALA A 127 2.35 -3.84 1.03
C ALA A 127 2.81 -2.39 1.26
N VAL A 128 2.48 -1.81 2.42
CA VAL A 128 2.92 -0.44 2.77
C VAL A 128 4.43 -0.37 2.94
N SER A 129 5.05 -1.40 3.54
CA SER A 129 6.51 -1.45 3.71
C SER A 129 7.26 -1.53 2.38
N ALA A 130 6.66 -2.15 1.36
CA ALA A 130 7.20 -2.16 -0.01
C ALA A 130 7.14 -0.78 -0.65
N ILE A 131 6.00 -0.06 -0.54
CA ILE A 131 5.87 1.34 -1.01
C ILE A 131 6.86 2.25 -0.28
N ASN A 132 7.03 2.06 1.03
CA ASN A 132 7.94 2.84 1.85
C ASN A 132 9.39 2.34 1.78
N GLU A 133 9.72 1.31 0.99
CA GLU A 133 11.10 0.84 0.79
C GLU A 133 11.85 0.43 2.08
N CYS A 134 11.16 -0.12 3.09
CA CYS A 134 11.81 -0.65 4.30
C CYS A 134 12.11 -2.15 4.18
N GLY A 135 13.31 -2.51 3.72
CA GLY A 135 13.71 -3.91 3.54
C GLY A 135 13.57 -4.78 4.79
N SER A 136 13.97 -4.27 5.96
CA SER A 136 13.83 -4.99 7.24
C SER A 136 12.36 -5.24 7.61
N CYS A 137 11.48 -4.27 7.36
CA CYS A 137 10.05 -4.39 7.62
C CYS A 137 9.37 -5.37 6.66
N VAL A 138 9.70 -5.30 5.36
CA VAL A 138 9.22 -6.26 4.34
C VAL A 138 9.57 -7.69 4.76
N ALA A 139 10.84 -7.94 5.12
CA ALA A 139 11.30 -9.26 5.55
C ALA A 139 10.60 -9.74 6.84
N SER A 140 10.32 -8.82 7.78
CA SER A 140 9.64 -9.16 9.03
C SER A 140 8.17 -9.56 8.81
N HIS A 141 7.40 -8.76 8.07
CA HIS A 141 6.00 -9.07 7.80
C HIS A 141 5.84 -10.27 6.87
N GLU A 142 6.70 -10.43 5.86
CA GLU A 142 6.72 -11.63 5.02
C GLU A 142 6.90 -12.88 5.88
N ARG A 143 7.92 -12.90 6.75
CA ARG A 143 8.19 -14.05 7.62
C ARG A 143 7.01 -14.36 8.55
N SER A 144 6.34 -13.33 9.07
CA SER A 144 5.12 -13.49 9.86
C SER A 144 4.01 -14.15 9.04
N LEU A 145 3.76 -13.67 7.82
CA LEU A 145 2.76 -14.24 6.91
C LEU A 145 3.06 -15.71 6.57
N ARG A 146 4.32 -16.03 6.27
CA ARG A 146 4.76 -17.42 6.01
C ARG A 146 4.48 -18.33 7.20
N LYS A 147 4.76 -17.87 8.42
CA LYS A 147 4.50 -18.62 9.66
C LYS A 147 3.01 -18.90 9.87
N HIS A 148 2.12 -18.03 9.41
CA HIS A 148 0.67 -18.20 9.48
C HIS A 148 0.08 -18.91 8.24
N GLY A 149 0.91 -19.55 7.41
CA GLY A 149 0.45 -20.39 6.30
C GLY A 149 0.02 -19.62 5.04
N VAL A 150 0.20 -18.30 4.98
CA VAL A 150 -0.04 -17.52 3.76
C VAL A 150 0.93 -17.98 2.67
N SER A 151 0.47 -18.13 1.43
CA SER A 151 1.30 -18.59 0.30
C SER A 151 2.17 -17.47 -0.31
N ALA A 152 3.24 -17.82 -1.03
CA ALA A 152 4.17 -16.83 -1.55
C ALA A 152 3.50 -16.03 -2.67
N GLN A 153 2.61 -16.71 -3.39
CA GLN A 153 1.70 -16.12 -4.36
C GLN A 153 0.77 -15.07 -3.72
N ALA A 154 0.20 -15.34 -2.54
CA ALA A 154 -0.64 -14.37 -1.83
C ALA A 154 0.15 -13.12 -1.40
N VAL A 155 1.37 -13.30 -0.88
CA VAL A 155 2.27 -12.18 -0.55
C VAL A 155 2.62 -11.38 -1.81
N GLN A 156 2.96 -12.06 -2.90
CA GLN A 156 3.24 -11.42 -4.20
C GLN A 156 2.02 -10.65 -4.71
N SER A 157 0.82 -11.21 -4.61
CA SER A 157 -0.43 -10.53 -4.97
C SER A 157 -0.63 -9.25 -4.16
N ALA A 158 -0.32 -9.25 -2.86
CA ALA A 158 -0.40 -8.05 -2.03
C ALA A 158 0.58 -6.97 -2.49
N VAL A 159 1.83 -7.35 -2.80
CA VAL A 159 2.84 -6.40 -3.31
C VAL A 159 2.50 -5.91 -4.72
N ARG A 160 1.89 -6.74 -5.58
CA ARG A 160 1.39 -6.34 -6.90
C ARG A 160 0.28 -5.29 -6.79
N ILE A 161 -0.66 -5.46 -5.85
CA ILE A 161 -1.67 -4.43 -5.55
C ILE A 161 -0.98 -3.14 -5.13
N ALA A 162 -0.01 -3.21 -4.21
CA ALA A 162 0.72 -2.05 -3.72
C ALA A 162 1.42 -1.27 -4.85
N ALA A 163 2.13 -1.99 -5.73
CA ALA A 163 2.85 -1.42 -6.87
C ALA A 163 1.90 -0.70 -7.84
N VAL A 164 0.76 -1.31 -8.18
CA VAL A 164 -0.23 -0.73 -9.09
C VAL A 164 -0.89 0.50 -8.47
N ILE A 165 -1.32 0.42 -7.22
CA ILE A 165 -1.96 1.53 -6.51
C ILE A 165 -0.99 2.71 -6.38
N HIS A 166 0.28 2.46 -6.08
CA HIS A 166 1.32 3.49 -6.04
C HIS A 166 1.55 4.13 -7.40
N ALA A 167 1.70 3.34 -8.47
CA ALA A 167 1.89 3.88 -9.81
C ALA A 167 0.70 4.72 -10.29
N VAL A 168 -0.54 4.28 -10.02
CA VAL A 168 -1.75 5.06 -10.34
C VAL A 168 -1.78 6.38 -9.58
N ALA A 169 -1.43 6.38 -8.30
CA ALA A 169 -1.36 7.59 -7.48
C ALA A 169 -0.38 8.61 -8.09
N VAL A 170 0.85 8.18 -8.37
CA VAL A 170 1.89 9.05 -8.94
C VAL A 170 1.50 9.55 -10.33
N ALA A 171 0.95 8.68 -11.19
CA ALA A 171 0.54 9.07 -12.53
C ALA A 171 -0.54 10.17 -12.51
N LEU A 172 -1.54 10.06 -11.63
CA LEU A 172 -2.61 11.05 -11.50
C LEU A 172 -2.12 12.34 -10.83
N GLU A 173 -1.27 12.23 -9.79
CA GLU A 173 -0.73 13.39 -9.10
C GLU A 173 0.14 14.25 -10.03
N GLN A 174 0.98 13.61 -10.84
CA GLN A 174 1.98 14.30 -11.65
C GLN A 174 1.46 14.69 -13.04
N GLN A 175 0.30 14.19 -13.47
CA GLN A 175 -0.23 14.44 -14.82
C GLN A 175 -0.31 15.93 -15.16
N ALA A 176 -0.84 16.76 -14.24
CA ALA A 176 -0.98 18.20 -14.48
C ALA A 176 0.39 18.90 -14.55
N ALA A 177 1.31 18.55 -13.64
CA ALA A 177 2.66 19.12 -13.60
C ALA A 177 3.50 18.70 -14.83
N ALA A 178 3.36 17.47 -15.28
CA ALA A 178 4.05 16.95 -16.47
C ALA A 178 3.42 17.46 -17.79
N GLY A 179 2.14 17.81 -17.78
CA GLY A 179 1.38 18.29 -18.95
C GLY A 179 1.50 19.79 -19.23
N SER A 180 2.09 20.58 -18.32
CA SER A 180 2.27 22.02 -18.51
C SER A 180 3.64 22.37 -19.11
N LEU A 181 3.81 22.17 -20.42
CA LEU A 181 4.75 22.98 -21.18
C LEU A 181 4.00 24.21 -21.70
N PRO A 182 4.29 25.43 -21.24
CA PRO A 182 3.79 26.61 -21.94
C PRO A 182 4.30 26.53 -23.37
N ALA A 183 3.39 26.69 -24.34
CA ALA A 183 3.78 26.83 -25.73
C ALA A 183 4.88 27.88 -25.80
N VAL A 184 6.08 27.48 -26.25
CA VAL A 184 7.15 28.42 -26.59
C VAL A 184 6.52 29.37 -27.60
N GLN A 185 6.24 30.60 -27.17
CA GLN A 185 5.85 31.65 -28.08
C GLN A 185 7.03 31.85 -29.02
N ALA A 186 6.88 31.33 -30.24
CA ALA A 186 7.82 31.60 -31.32
C ALA A 186 7.82 33.11 -31.55
N ALA A 187 8.97 33.74 -31.31
CA ALA A 187 9.25 35.12 -31.67
C ALA A 187 9.42 35.27 -33.18
#